data_AF-A0A6M9PAI5-F1
#
_entry.id   AF-A0A6M9PAI5-F1
#
_cell.length_a   1.000
_cell.length_b   1.000
_cell.length_c   1.000
_cell.angle_alpha   90.00
_cell.angle_beta   90.00
_cell.angle_gamma   90.00
#
_symmetry.space_group_name_H-M   'P 1'
#
loop_
_entity.id
_entity.type
_entity.pdbx_description
1 polymer ?
#
loop_
_entity_poly.entity_id
_entity_poly.type
_entity_poly.pdbx_seq_one_letter_code
_entity_poly.pdbx_strand_id
1 'polypeptide(L)'
;MKKLTTSDLPTIQYTIWAADLRGHRFHVKLHIENPLPNGQVLQMPAWIPGSYLIRDFSKQIETIEAFAVENPHEALVLERIDNDQWRLPKVAGPVDILTTVYAFDSSVRAAYLDTERAFINPSSLCLAVKGQESLPCALILVPPKDASASQWTAQTSQRPVKVDSQGYGFYLAKNYDDLLDHPIAMGEFQMAHWKSNGVSHSMAIQGCVHEVDLERLATDLQAICTCTINLFEPQTKSAPFQNYLFLVNAVLAGYGGLEHRNSTALLCRRDQLPQMNTPLDETAYREFLGLCSHEYFHAWLIKRIQPKAFQPYQLDRRNHTQLLWLFEGFTSYYDDLQLLRSKCVDLKTYLKLVANNWNGVLRGPGRLKQSLADSSFDAWTKYYQADENTPNAVVSYYGKGALLALGLDLKIRASTNNNQSLDDLMRAIWQKHGVTHEGIAEDGLDAIIFEVLGGGFTKTWNEFKSRYVFGIEDIPIQKWLPSSITVKPKSQTKLEKIKSQFGLRHSDHNGWLKITHVLDGGAAQLAGLAAGDLLASINGERVTATRWDTVLSSLGSGTVIQICFYRDDLEHECMTVLENGQIPTQYTLTPTE
;
A
#
# COMPACT_ATOMS: atom_id res chain seq x y z
N MET A 1 -33.60 26.46 -9.61
CA MET A 1 -33.22 25.40 -8.64
C MET A 1 -34.47 24.70 -8.14
N LYS A 2 -34.73 23.45 -8.53
CA LYS A 2 -35.74 22.63 -7.83
C LYS A 2 -35.10 22.08 -6.54
N LYS A 3 -35.73 22.34 -5.38
CA LYS A 3 -35.41 21.70 -4.10
C LYS A 3 -35.57 20.19 -4.29
N LEU A 4 -34.56 19.40 -3.95
CA LEU A 4 -34.78 17.98 -3.74
C LEU A 4 -35.71 17.83 -2.54
N THR A 5 -36.80 17.09 -2.71
CA THR A 5 -37.67 16.66 -1.63
C THR A 5 -36.97 15.58 -0.83
N THR A 6 -37.10 15.62 0.50
CA THR A 6 -36.46 14.69 1.44
C THR A 6 -36.85 13.21 1.22
N SER A 7 -37.94 12.93 0.50
CA SER A 7 -38.41 11.56 0.21
C SER A 7 -37.57 10.77 -0.80
N ASP A 8 -36.61 11.41 -1.49
CA ASP A 8 -35.79 10.76 -2.53
C ASP A 8 -34.36 10.44 -2.07
N LEU A 9 -34.00 10.78 -0.83
CA LEU A 9 -32.67 10.53 -0.28
C LEU A 9 -32.60 9.12 0.36
N PRO A 10 -31.45 8.44 0.26
CA PRO A 10 -31.20 7.21 1.01
C PRO A 10 -31.52 7.36 2.51
N THR A 11 -31.94 6.26 3.14
CA THR A 11 -32.30 6.22 4.57
C THR A 11 -31.10 6.41 5.50
N ILE A 12 -29.88 6.24 4.99
CA ILE A 12 -28.62 6.50 5.67
C ILE A 12 -27.91 7.65 4.96
N GLN A 13 -27.60 8.73 5.67
CA GLN A 13 -26.98 9.92 5.07
C GLN A 13 -25.83 10.45 5.93
N TYR A 14 -24.69 10.73 5.30
CA TYR A 14 -23.52 11.33 5.92
C TYR A 14 -23.34 12.74 5.37
N THR A 15 -23.34 13.76 6.24
CA THR A 15 -22.95 15.12 5.88
C THR A 15 -21.61 15.44 6.53
N ILE A 16 -20.60 15.79 5.73
CA ILE A 16 -19.25 16.08 6.19
C ILE A 16 -18.92 17.54 5.90
N TRP A 17 -18.37 18.24 6.89
CA TRP A 17 -17.82 19.58 6.72
C TRP A 17 -16.60 19.80 7.59
N ALA A 18 -15.68 20.62 7.09
CA ALA A 18 -14.55 21.11 7.88
C ALA A 18 -15.07 22.09 8.95
N ALA A 19 -15.07 21.65 10.20
CA ALA A 19 -15.58 22.44 11.32
C ALA A 19 -14.52 23.44 11.82
N ASP A 20 -13.26 23.03 11.84
CA ASP A 20 -12.12 23.86 12.22
C ASP A 20 -10.86 23.42 11.45
N LEU A 21 -10.45 24.21 10.46
CA LEU A 21 -9.24 23.95 9.67
C LEU A 21 -7.96 24.03 10.53
N ARG A 22 -7.90 24.97 11.49
CA ARG A 22 -6.69 25.18 12.30
C ARG A 22 -6.58 24.19 13.44
N GLY A 23 -7.72 23.69 13.91
CA GLY A 23 -7.80 22.63 14.91
C GLY A 23 -7.88 21.22 14.32
N HIS A 24 -7.87 21.08 12.99
CA HIS A 24 -7.86 19.80 12.28
C HIS A 24 -9.12 18.95 12.57
N ARG A 25 -10.30 19.58 12.62
CA ARG A 25 -11.57 18.90 12.97
C ARG A 25 -12.57 18.89 11.84
N PHE A 26 -13.06 17.69 11.54
CA PHE A 26 -14.30 17.51 10.79
C PHE A 26 -15.47 17.36 11.75
N HIS A 27 -16.63 17.84 11.33
CA HIS A 27 -17.89 17.33 11.83
C HIS A 27 -18.50 16.39 10.80
N VAL A 28 -19.07 15.29 11.30
CA VAL A 28 -19.84 14.34 10.50
C VAL A 28 -21.21 14.17 11.13
N LYS A 29 -22.26 14.47 10.36
CA LYS A 29 -23.63 14.18 10.73
C LYS A 29 -24.10 12.92 10.01
N LEU A 30 -24.40 11.87 10.76
CA LEU A 30 -25.04 10.65 10.30
C LEU A 30 -26.54 10.74 10.60
N HIS A 31 -27.37 10.73 9.56
CA HIS A 31 -28.82 10.63 9.66
C HIS A 31 -29.26 9.19 9.41
N ILE A 32 -30.16 8.67 10.26
CA ILE A 32 -30.75 7.34 10.15
C ILE A 32 -32.27 7.50 10.19
N GLU A 33 -32.91 7.27 9.04
CA GLU A 33 -34.37 7.40 8.91
C GLU A 33 -35.11 6.36 9.78
N ASN A 34 -34.63 5.11 9.77
CA ASN A 34 -35.27 3.98 10.43
C ASN A 34 -34.29 3.23 11.35
N PRO A 35 -33.99 3.74 12.56
CA PRO A 35 -33.14 3.03 13.52
C PRO A 35 -33.81 1.72 13.98
N LEU A 36 -33.00 0.70 14.30
CA LEU A 36 -33.54 -0.57 14.81
C LEU A 36 -34.29 -0.39 16.15
N PRO A 37 -35.47 -0.99 16.32
CA PRO A 37 -36.38 -0.71 17.45
C PRO A 37 -35.85 -1.14 18.83
N ASN A 38 -34.87 -2.04 18.85
CA ASN A 38 -34.22 -2.52 20.07
C ASN A 38 -32.96 -1.72 20.45
N GLY A 39 -32.71 -0.59 19.79
CA GLY A 39 -31.51 0.22 19.93
C GLY A 39 -30.52 -0.07 18.81
N GLN A 40 -30.31 0.92 17.94
CA GLN A 40 -29.39 0.85 16.81
C GLN A 40 -27.94 0.90 17.30
N VAL A 41 -27.11 -0.03 16.83
CA VAL A 41 -25.66 -0.02 17.09
C VAL A 41 -24.94 0.70 15.95
N LEU A 42 -23.99 1.55 16.32
CA LEU A 42 -23.10 2.30 15.45
C LEU A 42 -21.68 1.80 15.67
N GLN A 43 -20.90 1.70 14.59
CA GLN A 43 -19.52 1.21 14.67
C GLN A 43 -18.57 2.02 13.80
N MET A 44 -17.43 2.44 14.35
CA MET A 44 -16.33 2.96 13.53
C MET A 44 -15.43 1.80 13.09
N PRO A 45 -15.02 1.70 11.80
CA PRO A 45 -14.03 0.70 11.39
C PRO A 45 -12.75 0.74 12.24
N ALA A 46 -12.24 -0.42 12.62
CA ALA A 46 -10.96 -0.56 13.32
C ALA A 46 -9.76 -0.54 12.35
N TRP A 47 -10.00 -0.80 11.07
CA TRP A 47 -9.01 -0.81 9.98
C TRP A 47 -9.65 -0.47 8.63
N ILE A 48 -8.83 -0.34 7.58
CA ILE A 48 -9.25 0.00 6.21
C ILE A 48 -8.78 -1.08 5.22
N PRO A 49 -9.65 -1.57 4.31
CA PRO A 49 -9.23 -2.47 3.23
C PRO A 49 -8.00 -1.95 2.46
N GLY A 50 -7.06 -2.85 2.13
CA GLY A 50 -5.76 -2.51 1.53
C GLY A 50 -4.65 -2.18 2.55
N SER A 51 -4.99 -1.97 3.83
CA SER A 51 -4.01 -1.76 4.90
C SER A 51 -4.27 -2.69 6.08
N TYR A 52 -3.57 -3.84 6.09
CA TYR A 52 -3.78 -4.94 7.05
C TYR A 52 -3.18 -4.64 8.43
N LEU A 53 -3.69 -3.61 9.12
CA LEU A 53 -3.33 -3.21 10.47
C LEU A 53 -4.55 -2.67 11.21
N ILE A 54 -4.77 -3.09 12.45
CA ILE A 54 -5.76 -2.45 13.34
C ILE A 54 -5.21 -1.07 13.74
N ARG A 55 -5.96 -0.02 13.38
CA ARG A 55 -5.58 1.39 13.58
C ARG A 55 -6.40 2.08 14.67
N ASP A 56 -7.55 1.50 15.00
CA ASP A 56 -8.55 2.02 15.94
C ASP A 56 -8.95 3.46 15.59
N PHE A 57 -9.58 3.66 14.42
CA PHE A 57 -9.99 5.00 13.99
C PHE A 57 -10.95 5.68 14.97
N SER A 58 -11.69 4.91 15.77
CA SER A 58 -12.54 5.42 16.85
C SER A 58 -11.81 6.31 17.85
N LYS A 59 -10.49 6.15 18.04
CA LYS A 59 -9.70 7.01 18.94
C LYS A 59 -9.67 8.49 18.51
N GLN A 60 -10.01 8.77 17.25
CA GLN A 60 -10.06 10.12 16.71
C GLN A 60 -11.42 10.82 16.90
N ILE A 61 -12.45 10.10 17.36
CA ILE A 61 -13.73 10.71 17.73
C ILE A 61 -13.53 11.43 19.06
N GLU A 62 -13.56 12.76 19.02
CA GLU A 62 -13.49 13.60 20.22
C GLU A 62 -14.85 13.68 20.91
N THR A 63 -15.94 13.80 20.14
CA THR A 63 -17.32 13.83 20.64
C THR A 63 -18.25 13.02 19.75
N ILE A 64 -19.25 12.39 20.37
CA ILE A 64 -20.36 11.72 19.70
C ILE A 64 -21.65 12.03 20.46
N GLU A 65 -22.61 12.63 19.76
CA GLU A 65 -23.90 13.03 20.32
C GLU A 65 -25.00 12.51 19.38
N ALA A 66 -26.13 12.10 19.95
CA ALA A 66 -27.26 11.61 19.19
C ALA A 66 -28.53 12.38 19.57
N PHE A 67 -29.40 12.61 18.60
CA PHE A 67 -30.62 13.39 18.77
C PHE A 67 -31.76 12.71 18.00
N ALA A 68 -32.95 12.67 18.60
CA ALA A 68 -34.15 12.38 17.83
C ALA A 68 -34.44 13.58 16.92
N VAL A 69 -34.77 13.36 15.65
CA VAL A 69 -35.01 14.46 14.69
C VAL A 69 -36.19 15.35 15.13
N GLU A 70 -37.18 14.77 15.81
CA GLU A 70 -38.32 15.49 16.37
C GLU A 70 -37.97 16.34 17.61
N ASN A 71 -36.86 16.05 18.29
CA ASN A 71 -36.39 16.78 19.46
C ASN A 71 -34.86 17.01 19.39
N PRO A 72 -34.40 17.92 18.50
CA PRO A 72 -32.97 18.11 18.21
C PRO A 72 -32.20 18.83 19.33
N HIS A 73 -32.86 19.23 20.42
CA HIS A 73 -32.25 19.98 21.53
C HIS A 73 -31.96 19.11 22.76
N GLU A 74 -32.43 17.87 22.77
CA GLU A 74 -32.24 16.92 23.86
C GLU A 74 -31.40 15.73 23.37
N ALA A 75 -30.20 15.59 23.92
CA ALA A 75 -29.30 14.52 23.55
C ALA A 75 -29.80 13.16 24.08
N LEU A 76 -29.82 12.17 23.20
CA LEU A 76 -30.04 10.77 23.53
C LEU A 76 -28.78 10.21 24.21
N VAL A 77 -28.96 9.49 25.31
CA VAL A 77 -27.85 8.84 26.02
C VAL A 77 -27.39 7.62 25.22
N LEU A 78 -26.17 7.69 24.68
CA LEU A 78 -25.52 6.56 24.01
C LEU A 78 -24.87 5.63 25.04
N GLU A 79 -25.15 4.33 24.93
CA GLU A 79 -24.39 3.31 25.65
C GLU A 79 -23.13 2.96 24.85
N ARG A 80 -21.95 3.14 25.43
CA ARG A 80 -20.71 2.66 24.84
C ARG A 80 -20.57 1.16 25.12
N ILE A 81 -20.58 0.32 24.09
CA ILE A 81 -20.49 -1.13 24.21
C ILE A 81 -19.03 -1.61 24.10
N ASP A 82 -18.24 -0.92 23.26
CA ASP A 82 -16.82 -1.24 23.00
C ASP A 82 -16.03 0.04 22.69
N ASN A 83 -14.75 -0.10 22.37
CA ASN A 83 -13.87 1.00 21.99
C ASN A 83 -14.32 1.70 20.70
N ASP A 84 -15.00 0.98 19.80
CA ASP A 84 -15.45 1.42 18.49
C ASP A 84 -16.97 1.33 18.28
N GLN A 85 -17.74 1.00 19.32
CA GLN A 85 -19.19 0.74 19.23
C GLN A 85 -20.03 1.49 20.26
N TRP A 86 -21.15 2.04 19.77
CA TRP A 86 -22.14 2.76 20.57
C TRP A 86 -23.55 2.28 20.24
N ARG A 87 -24.45 2.23 21.23
CA ARG A 87 -25.85 1.86 21.06
C ARG A 87 -26.77 3.02 21.41
N LEU A 88 -27.69 3.32 20.50
CA LEU A 88 -28.80 4.23 20.72
C LEU A 88 -29.83 3.63 21.68
N PRO A 89 -30.51 4.45 22.50
CA PRO A 89 -31.68 3.99 23.22
C PRO A 89 -32.80 3.58 22.25
N LYS A 90 -33.86 2.96 22.77
CA LYS A 90 -35.04 2.67 21.94
C LYS A 90 -35.71 3.98 21.54
N VAL A 91 -35.87 4.18 20.23
CA VAL A 91 -36.45 5.39 19.62
C VAL A 91 -37.46 4.97 18.54
N ALA A 92 -38.51 5.77 18.35
CA ALA A 92 -39.63 5.45 17.45
C ALA A 92 -39.54 6.14 16.08
N GLY A 93 -38.56 7.03 15.86
CA GLY A 93 -38.42 7.82 14.65
C GLY A 93 -36.96 8.09 14.25
N PRO A 94 -36.74 8.92 13.23
CA PRO A 94 -35.42 9.23 12.71
C PRO A 94 -34.48 9.84 13.75
N VAL A 95 -33.20 9.56 13.62
CA VAL A 95 -32.14 10.09 14.50
C VAL A 95 -31.01 10.72 13.70
N ASP A 96 -30.43 11.78 14.28
CA ASP A 96 -29.19 12.40 13.82
C ASP A 96 -28.09 12.12 14.84
N ILE A 97 -26.93 11.69 14.35
CA ILE A 97 -25.71 11.49 15.14
C ILE A 97 -24.68 12.49 14.66
N LEU A 98 -24.18 13.31 15.58
CA LEU A 98 -23.14 14.30 15.32
C LEU A 98 -21.83 13.81 15.95
N THR A 99 -20.78 13.76 15.13
CA THR A 99 -19.43 13.43 15.60
C THR A 99 -18.45 14.54 15.27
N THR A 100 -17.52 14.80 16.18
CA THR A 100 -16.32 15.60 15.92
C THR A 100 -15.15 14.65 15.80
N VAL A 101 -14.45 14.69 14.66
CA VAL A 101 -13.32 13.81 14.36
C VAL A 101 -12.06 14.63 14.16
N TYR A 102 -11.01 14.32 14.93
CA TYR A 102 -9.67 14.89 14.76
C TYR A 102 -8.96 14.22 13.58
N ALA A 103 -8.44 15.02 12.65
CA ALA A 103 -7.90 14.56 11.37
C ALA A 103 -6.53 15.18 11.11
N PHE A 104 -5.47 14.55 11.64
CA PHE A 104 -4.10 15.01 11.45
C PHE A 104 -3.13 13.84 11.15
N ASP A 105 -3.60 12.83 10.43
CA ASP A 105 -2.78 11.75 9.91
C ASP A 105 -2.43 12.03 8.44
N SER A 106 -1.16 12.33 8.15
CA SER A 106 -0.73 12.72 6.81
C SER A 106 -0.60 11.57 5.81
N SER A 107 -1.00 10.34 6.18
CA SER A 107 -0.93 9.17 5.30
C SER A 107 -2.19 8.99 4.43
N VAL A 108 -2.12 8.05 3.49
CA VAL A 108 -3.21 7.73 2.55
C VAL A 108 -4.34 6.88 3.17
N ARG A 109 -4.32 6.63 4.49
CA ARG A 109 -5.12 5.54 5.13
C ARG A 109 -6.20 6.02 6.09
N ALA A 110 -6.19 7.28 6.49
CA ALA A 110 -7.07 7.84 7.52
C ALA A 110 -7.65 9.18 7.02
N ALA A 111 -7.52 10.24 7.82
CA ALA A 111 -7.94 11.59 7.45
C ALA A 111 -6.94 12.66 7.89
N TYR A 112 -6.89 13.74 7.12
CA TYR A 112 -6.07 14.92 7.32
C TYR A 112 -6.88 16.18 7.02
N LEU A 113 -6.70 17.22 7.81
CA LEU A 113 -7.28 18.54 7.59
C LEU A 113 -6.36 19.62 8.13
N ASP A 114 -6.02 20.61 7.32
CA ASP A 114 -5.43 21.86 7.78
C ASP A 114 -5.92 23.05 6.94
N THR A 115 -5.22 24.17 6.96
CA THR A 115 -5.57 25.35 6.14
C THR A 115 -5.17 25.24 4.67
N GLU A 116 -4.44 24.20 4.28
CA GLU A 116 -3.90 24.01 2.92
C GLU A 116 -4.65 22.91 2.16
N ARG A 117 -5.07 21.84 2.85
CA ARG A 117 -5.75 20.70 2.24
C ARG A 117 -6.60 19.90 3.21
N ALA A 118 -7.40 19.03 2.63
CA ALA A 118 -8.11 17.96 3.32
C ALA A 118 -7.96 16.64 2.58
N PHE A 119 -7.92 15.54 3.33
CA PHE A 119 -8.00 14.19 2.81
C PHE A 119 -8.85 13.33 3.74
N ILE A 120 -9.74 12.53 3.17
CA ILE A 120 -10.69 11.70 3.93
C ILE A 120 -10.73 10.32 3.29
N ASN A 121 -10.40 9.30 4.07
CA ASN A 121 -11.02 7.99 3.90
C ASN A 121 -12.29 7.93 4.75
N PRO A 122 -13.48 7.64 4.17
CA PRO A 122 -14.72 7.54 4.93
C PRO A 122 -14.66 6.52 6.07
N SER A 123 -13.75 5.53 6.03
CA SER A 123 -13.53 4.56 7.11
C SER A 123 -13.06 5.18 8.42
N SER A 124 -12.56 6.42 8.39
CA SER A 124 -12.11 7.16 9.56
C SER A 124 -13.11 8.23 10.04
N LEU A 125 -14.19 8.47 9.30
CA LEU A 125 -15.16 9.55 9.57
C LEU A 125 -16.60 9.06 9.67
N CYS A 126 -17.00 8.06 8.88
CA CYS A 126 -18.38 7.64 8.75
C CYS A 126 -18.64 6.37 9.57
N LEU A 127 -19.46 6.48 10.63
CA LEU A 127 -19.89 5.33 11.44
C LEU A 127 -20.79 4.37 10.64
N ALA A 128 -20.50 3.07 10.67
CA ALA A 128 -21.39 2.03 10.16
C ALA A 128 -22.67 1.95 11.00
N VAL A 129 -23.81 1.77 10.33
CA VAL A 129 -25.11 1.49 10.97
C VAL A 129 -25.34 -0.02 10.96
N LYS A 130 -25.05 -0.68 12.09
CA LYS A 130 -25.07 -2.16 12.18
C LYS A 130 -26.43 -2.75 11.80
N GLY A 131 -26.42 -3.77 10.95
CA GLY A 131 -27.62 -4.41 10.41
C GLY A 131 -28.24 -3.66 9.22
N GLN A 132 -27.69 -2.51 8.83
CA GLN A 132 -28.15 -1.69 7.72
C GLN A 132 -27.02 -1.36 6.73
N GLU A 133 -25.85 -2.01 6.84
CA GLU A 133 -24.66 -1.72 6.02
C GLU A 133 -24.88 -1.98 4.53
N SER A 134 -25.85 -2.83 4.17
CA SER A 134 -26.22 -3.13 2.78
C SER A 134 -27.13 -2.07 2.13
N LEU A 135 -27.67 -1.13 2.90
CA LEU A 135 -28.54 -0.07 2.37
C LEU A 135 -27.73 1.00 1.64
N PRO A 136 -28.27 1.60 0.56
CA PRO A 136 -27.65 2.74 -0.10
C PRO A 136 -27.36 3.88 0.89
N CYS A 137 -26.24 4.57 0.67
CA CYS A 137 -25.80 5.66 1.52
C CYS A 137 -25.70 6.96 0.71
N ALA A 138 -26.14 8.05 1.30
CA ALA A 138 -25.88 9.40 0.81
C ALA A 138 -24.59 9.95 1.43
N LEU A 139 -23.78 10.63 0.61
CA LEU A 139 -22.68 11.47 1.10
C LEU A 139 -22.93 12.91 0.64
N ILE A 140 -22.88 13.84 1.58
CA ILE A 140 -23.04 15.28 1.35
C ILE A 140 -21.76 15.96 1.80
N LEU A 141 -21.03 16.54 0.85
CA LEU A 141 -19.84 17.36 1.12
C LEU A 141 -20.23 18.83 1.15
N VAL A 142 -19.92 19.51 2.24
CA VAL A 142 -20.19 20.93 2.41
C VAL A 142 -18.89 21.70 2.21
N PRO A 143 -18.89 22.79 1.42
CA PRO A 143 -17.69 23.60 1.24
C PRO A 143 -17.22 24.20 2.58
N PRO A 144 -15.90 24.28 2.81
CA PRO A 144 -15.36 24.95 3.98
C PRO A 144 -15.79 26.43 3.97
N LYS A 145 -16.15 26.95 5.16
CA LYS A 145 -16.54 28.36 5.32
C LYS A 145 -15.35 29.31 5.49
N ASP A 146 -14.17 28.77 5.78
CA ASP A 146 -12.95 29.57 5.96
C ASP A 146 -12.54 30.22 4.64
N ALA A 147 -12.19 31.50 4.69
CA ALA A 147 -11.78 32.26 3.51
C ALA A 147 -10.51 31.67 2.86
N SER A 148 -9.61 31.05 3.64
CA SER A 148 -8.39 30.42 3.11
C SER A 148 -8.67 29.23 2.20
N ALA A 149 -9.86 28.65 2.29
CA ALA A 149 -10.28 27.48 1.51
C ALA A 149 -11.32 27.82 0.43
N SER A 150 -11.52 29.10 0.11
CA SER A 150 -12.53 29.56 -0.85
C SER A 150 -12.32 29.04 -2.28
N GLN A 151 -11.08 28.72 -2.66
CA GLN A 151 -10.73 28.17 -3.97
C GLN A 151 -10.65 26.65 -3.99
N TRP A 152 -10.87 25.98 -2.84
CA TRP A 152 -10.76 24.53 -2.78
C TRP A 152 -11.82 23.87 -3.65
N THR A 153 -11.40 22.81 -4.35
CA THR A 153 -12.28 21.87 -5.03
C THR A 153 -12.24 20.53 -4.31
N ALA A 154 -13.27 19.70 -4.48
CA ALA A 154 -13.33 18.34 -3.99
C ALA A 154 -13.11 17.34 -5.13
N GLN A 155 -12.19 16.41 -4.94
CA GLN A 155 -11.81 15.36 -5.87
C GLN A 155 -12.12 13.99 -5.24
N THR A 156 -13.00 13.22 -5.88
CA THR A 156 -13.36 11.86 -5.48
C THR A 156 -13.92 11.08 -6.67
N SER A 157 -13.82 9.76 -6.62
CA SER A 157 -14.43 8.87 -7.60
C SER A 157 -15.84 8.39 -7.20
N GLN A 158 -16.36 8.86 -6.05
CA GLN A 158 -17.73 8.62 -5.63
C GLN A 158 -18.72 9.17 -6.67
N ARG A 159 -19.79 8.43 -6.96
CA ARG A 159 -20.80 8.84 -7.95
C ARG A 159 -21.47 10.17 -7.56
N PRO A 160 -21.29 11.25 -8.33
CA PRO A 160 -21.99 12.50 -8.07
C PRO A 160 -23.45 12.38 -8.52
N VAL A 161 -24.36 13.02 -7.77
CA VAL A 161 -25.77 13.16 -8.16
C VAL A 161 -26.11 14.63 -8.39
N LYS A 162 -25.70 15.51 -7.47
CA LYS A 162 -25.87 16.95 -7.61
C LYS A 162 -24.75 17.68 -6.88
N VAL A 163 -23.73 18.06 -7.65
CA VAL A 163 -22.56 18.80 -7.15
C VAL A 163 -22.44 20.13 -7.86
N ASP A 164 -21.83 21.11 -7.21
CA ASP A 164 -21.46 22.38 -7.83
C ASP A 164 -20.18 22.26 -8.67
N SER A 165 -19.71 23.38 -9.23
CA SER A 165 -18.50 23.41 -10.06
C SER A 165 -17.20 23.14 -9.29
N GLN A 166 -17.21 23.27 -7.97
CA GLN A 166 -16.07 22.94 -7.10
C GLN A 166 -16.15 21.49 -6.61
N GLY A 167 -17.21 20.75 -6.92
CA GLY A 167 -17.38 19.36 -6.49
C GLY A 167 -18.05 19.22 -5.11
N TYR A 168 -18.61 20.26 -4.52
CA TYR A 168 -19.36 20.10 -3.26
C TYR A 168 -20.83 19.78 -3.55
N GLY A 169 -21.45 19.01 -2.66
CA GLY A 169 -22.85 18.62 -2.78
C GLY A 169 -23.08 17.13 -2.56
N PHE A 170 -24.03 16.58 -3.31
CA PHE A 170 -24.64 15.29 -3.05
C PHE A 170 -24.07 14.18 -3.95
N TYR A 171 -23.67 13.10 -3.28
CA TYR A 171 -23.09 11.88 -3.83
C TYR A 171 -23.85 10.65 -3.33
N LEU A 172 -23.79 9.57 -4.10
CA LEU A 172 -24.50 8.32 -3.80
C LEU A 172 -23.53 7.13 -3.78
N ALA A 173 -23.59 6.35 -2.71
CA ALA A 173 -22.95 5.05 -2.58
C ALA A 173 -23.99 3.92 -2.60
N LYS A 174 -23.63 2.78 -3.19
CA LYS A 174 -24.51 1.60 -3.29
C LYS A 174 -24.82 1.00 -1.92
N ASN A 175 -23.84 1.06 -1.02
CA ASN A 175 -23.90 0.56 0.35
C ASN A 175 -22.70 1.12 1.15
N TYR A 176 -22.54 0.70 2.41
CA TYR A 176 -21.44 1.18 3.26
C TYR A 176 -20.06 0.76 2.74
N ASP A 177 -19.89 -0.46 2.23
CA ASP A 177 -18.62 -0.92 1.63
C ASP A 177 -18.24 -0.12 0.36
N ASP A 178 -19.23 0.27 -0.45
CA ASP A 178 -19.03 1.17 -1.59
C ASP A 178 -18.59 2.55 -1.12
N LEU A 179 -19.24 3.12 -0.09
CA LEU A 179 -18.86 4.42 0.50
C LEU A 179 -17.40 4.44 0.97
N LEU A 180 -16.95 3.36 1.64
CA LEU A 180 -15.59 3.29 2.19
C LEU A 180 -14.50 3.24 1.12
N ASP A 181 -14.85 2.88 -0.12
CA ASP A 181 -13.89 2.70 -1.22
C ASP A 181 -13.71 3.94 -2.10
N HIS A 182 -14.16 5.10 -1.63
CA HIS A 182 -14.03 6.37 -2.34
C HIS A 182 -13.37 7.43 -1.45
N PRO A 183 -12.03 7.54 -1.45
CA PRO A 183 -11.36 8.62 -0.77
C PRO A 183 -11.72 9.98 -1.38
N ILE A 184 -11.54 11.02 -0.59
CA ILE A 184 -11.91 12.39 -0.94
C ILE A 184 -10.73 13.29 -0.62
N ALA A 185 -10.25 14.04 -1.60
CA ALA A 185 -9.27 15.10 -1.40
C ALA A 185 -9.95 16.47 -1.62
N MET A 186 -9.68 17.44 -0.76
CA MET A 186 -10.14 18.82 -0.94
C MET A 186 -8.95 19.76 -0.85
N GLY A 187 -8.90 20.76 -1.74
CA GLY A 187 -7.74 21.64 -1.84
C GLY A 187 -7.64 22.29 -3.21
N GLU A 188 -6.46 22.83 -3.49
CA GLU A 188 -6.07 23.34 -4.79
C GLU A 188 -5.20 22.30 -5.50
N PHE A 189 -5.55 21.98 -6.75
CA PHE A 189 -4.93 20.87 -7.49
C PHE A 189 -4.43 21.31 -8.86
N GLN A 190 -3.30 20.75 -9.28
CA GLN A 190 -2.92 20.67 -10.68
C GLN A 190 -3.49 19.38 -11.25
N MET A 191 -4.26 19.48 -12.35
CA MET A 191 -5.07 18.39 -12.88
C MET A 191 -4.51 17.87 -14.21
N ALA A 192 -4.01 16.64 -14.25
CA ALA A 192 -3.71 15.95 -15.49
C ALA A 192 -4.92 15.13 -15.96
N HIS A 193 -5.14 15.06 -17.28
CA HIS A 193 -6.24 14.31 -17.89
C HIS A 193 -5.75 13.52 -19.10
N TRP A 194 -6.19 12.27 -19.22
CA TRP A 194 -5.92 11.43 -20.39
C TRP A 194 -7.01 10.40 -20.61
N LYS A 195 -6.89 9.62 -21.69
CA LYS A 195 -7.75 8.48 -21.97
C LYS A 195 -6.94 7.23 -22.31
N SER A 196 -7.22 6.11 -21.65
CA SER A 196 -6.63 4.81 -21.97
C SER A 196 -7.73 3.87 -22.44
N ASN A 197 -7.61 3.38 -23.68
CA ASN A 197 -8.67 2.62 -24.37
C ASN A 197 -10.07 3.27 -24.27
N GLY A 198 -10.13 4.60 -24.40
CA GLY A 198 -11.38 5.37 -24.36
C GLY A 198 -11.91 5.68 -22.95
N VAL A 199 -11.35 5.08 -21.90
CA VAL A 199 -11.73 5.33 -20.50
C VAL A 199 -11.05 6.58 -19.98
N SER A 200 -11.81 7.46 -19.33
CA SER A 200 -11.30 8.75 -18.86
C SER A 200 -10.49 8.58 -17.58
N HIS A 201 -9.32 9.21 -17.53
CA HIS A 201 -8.45 9.19 -16.36
C HIS A 201 -8.11 10.62 -15.95
N SER A 202 -7.93 10.82 -14.67
CA SER A 202 -7.45 12.09 -14.13
C SER A 202 -6.49 11.87 -12.97
N MET A 203 -5.56 12.81 -12.79
CA MET A 203 -4.70 12.87 -11.62
C MET A 203 -4.81 14.26 -10.99
N ALA A 204 -5.20 14.30 -9.72
CA ALA A 204 -5.29 15.51 -8.92
C ALA A 204 -4.04 15.61 -8.03
N ILE A 205 -3.20 16.61 -8.29
CA ILE A 205 -1.88 16.76 -7.65
C ILE A 205 -1.89 18.00 -6.77
N GLN A 206 -1.55 17.84 -5.49
CA GLN A 206 -1.31 18.94 -4.56
C GLN A 206 0.08 18.83 -3.91
N GLY A 207 0.58 19.94 -3.37
CA GLY A 207 1.83 19.99 -2.62
C GLY A 207 3.09 20.22 -3.45
N CYS A 208 2.98 20.37 -4.78
CA CYS A 208 4.08 20.83 -5.64
C CYS A 208 4.33 22.34 -5.47
N VAL A 209 5.59 22.76 -5.61
CA VAL A 209 5.98 24.18 -5.51
C VAL A 209 5.87 24.88 -6.87
N HIS A 210 6.15 24.14 -7.94
CA HIS A 210 6.12 24.64 -9.31
C HIS A 210 5.02 23.94 -10.12
N GLU A 211 4.74 24.49 -11.30
CA GLU A 211 3.86 23.83 -12.28
C GLU A 211 4.42 22.44 -12.63
N VAL A 212 3.55 21.44 -12.64
CA VAL A 212 3.87 20.06 -13.03
C VAL A 212 3.83 19.99 -14.55
N ASP A 213 4.75 19.23 -15.14
CA ASP A 213 4.69 18.83 -16.55
C ASP A 213 3.57 17.78 -16.74
N LEU A 214 2.33 18.28 -16.81
CA LEU A 214 1.12 17.47 -16.90
C LEU A 214 1.06 16.66 -18.20
N GLU A 215 1.68 17.14 -19.28
CA GLU A 215 1.70 16.48 -20.59
C GLU A 215 2.59 15.23 -20.56
N ARG A 216 3.81 15.36 -20.05
CA ARG A 216 4.71 14.22 -19.84
C ARG A 216 4.05 13.17 -18.94
N LEU A 217 3.50 13.62 -17.82
CA LEU A 217 2.85 12.75 -16.85
C LEU A 217 1.65 12.00 -17.44
N ALA A 218 0.77 12.71 -18.16
CA ALA A 218 -0.37 12.12 -18.85
C ALA A 218 0.06 11.10 -19.91
N THR A 219 1.14 11.37 -20.65
CA THR A 219 1.66 10.47 -21.68
C THR A 219 2.16 9.15 -21.08
N ASP A 220 2.99 9.22 -20.05
CA ASP A 220 3.55 8.03 -19.39
C ASP A 220 2.45 7.19 -18.72
N LEU A 221 1.54 7.83 -17.98
CA LEU A 221 0.44 7.14 -17.31
C LEU A 221 -0.57 6.58 -18.31
N GLN A 222 -0.83 7.26 -19.43
CA GLN A 222 -1.67 6.72 -20.50
C GLN A 222 -1.10 5.41 -21.03
N ALA A 223 0.21 5.35 -21.27
CA ALA A 223 0.88 4.16 -21.76
C ALA A 223 0.77 2.99 -20.76
N ILE A 224 1.07 3.24 -19.48
CA ILE A 224 0.97 2.24 -18.39
C ILE A 224 -0.48 1.73 -18.26
N CYS A 225 -1.46 2.64 -18.14
CA CYS A 225 -2.86 2.29 -17.97
C CYS A 225 -3.40 1.49 -19.16
N THR A 226 -2.99 1.85 -20.38
CA THR A 226 -3.37 1.13 -21.62
C THR A 226 -2.79 -0.28 -21.63
N CYS A 227 -1.50 -0.45 -21.26
CA CYS A 227 -0.88 -1.77 -21.13
C CYS A 227 -1.61 -2.65 -20.12
N THR A 228 -2.07 -2.10 -19.00
CA THR A 228 -2.78 -2.84 -17.95
C THR A 228 -4.19 -3.25 -18.37
N ILE A 229 -4.94 -2.37 -19.03
CA ILE A 229 -6.24 -2.75 -19.61
C ILE A 229 -6.05 -3.87 -20.65
N ASN A 230 -5.05 -3.75 -21.53
CA ASN A 230 -4.80 -4.74 -22.58
C ASN A 230 -4.33 -6.10 -22.04
N LEU A 231 -3.71 -6.15 -20.87
CA LEU A 231 -3.34 -7.41 -20.21
C LEU A 231 -4.59 -8.24 -19.87
N PHE A 232 -5.57 -7.62 -19.20
CA PHE A 232 -6.76 -8.32 -18.73
C PHE A 232 -7.82 -8.51 -19.82
N GLU A 233 -7.92 -7.55 -20.75
CA GLU A 233 -8.94 -7.49 -21.79
C GLU A 233 -8.31 -7.23 -23.17
N PRO A 234 -7.44 -8.12 -23.70
CA PRO A 234 -6.70 -7.88 -24.94
C PRO A 234 -7.58 -7.73 -26.19
N GLN A 235 -8.79 -8.30 -26.16
CA GLN A 235 -9.74 -8.26 -27.28
C GLN A 235 -10.73 -7.11 -27.16
N THR A 236 -11.38 -6.98 -26.01
CA THR A 236 -12.42 -5.97 -25.79
C THR A 236 -11.85 -4.60 -25.47
N LYS A 237 -10.59 -4.54 -25.01
CA LYS A 237 -9.90 -3.33 -24.52
C LYS A 237 -10.70 -2.58 -23.45
N SER A 238 -11.54 -3.28 -22.71
CA SER A 238 -12.46 -2.68 -21.74
C SER A 238 -11.83 -2.61 -20.35
N ALA A 239 -11.95 -1.47 -19.68
CA ALA A 239 -11.63 -1.37 -18.25
C ALA A 239 -12.87 -1.71 -17.41
N PRO A 240 -12.70 -2.19 -16.17
CA PRO A 240 -13.83 -2.56 -15.32
C PRO A 240 -14.44 -1.34 -14.57
N PHE A 241 -14.12 -0.12 -15.03
CA PHE A 241 -14.58 1.17 -14.51
C PHE A 241 -14.77 2.16 -15.67
N GLN A 242 -15.58 3.19 -15.45
CA GLN A 242 -15.89 4.21 -16.47
C GLN A 242 -14.91 5.41 -16.43
N ASN A 243 -14.31 5.64 -15.26
CA ASN A 243 -13.28 6.64 -15.03
C ASN A 243 -12.34 6.15 -13.93
N TYR A 244 -11.14 6.71 -13.86
CA TYR A 244 -10.18 6.42 -12.79
C TYR A 244 -9.49 7.71 -12.31
N LEU A 245 -9.40 7.88 -10.99
CA LEU A 245 -8.83 9.08 -10.37
C LEU A 245 -7.59 8.74 -9.52
N PHE A 246 -6.46 9.35 -9.83
CA PHE A 246 -5.27 9.33 -8.97
C PHE A 246 -5.27 10.58 -8.07
N LEU A 247 -5.33 10.41 -6.76
CA LEU A 247 -5.23 11.49 -5.77
C LEU A 247 -3.79 11.54 -5.25
N VAL A 248 -3.04 12.60 -5.57
CA VAL A 248 -1.61 12.70 -5.23
C VAL A 248 -1.36 13.82 -4.23
N ASN A 249 -0.77 13.47 -3.10
CA ASN A 249 -0.20 14.40 -2.15
C ASN A 249 1.34 14.38 -2.23
N ALA A 250 1.94 15.45 -2.72
CA ALA A 250 3.39 15.58 -2.86
C ALA A 250 4.00 16.28 -1.63
N VAL A 251 4.89 15.58 -0.92
CA VAL A 251 5.48 16.05 0.35
C VAL A 251 7.01 16.09 0.29
N LEU A 252 7.66 16.65 1.31
CA LEU A 252 9.13 16.63 1.39
C LEU A 252 9.68 15.20 1.55
N ALA A 253 9.04 14.41 2.41
CA ALA A 253 9.40 13.03 2.68
C ALA A 253 8.13 12.20 2.92
N GLY A 254 8.02 11.07 2.22
CA GLY A 254 6.86 10.19 2.28
C GLY A 254 6.74 9.37 1.00
N TYR A 255 6.24 8.15 1.13
CA TYR A 255 5.95 7.25 0.02
C TYR A 255 4.86 6.27 0.45
N GLY A 256 3.88 6.02 -0.41
CA GLY A 256 2.86 4.99 -0.20
C GLY A 256 1.62 5.23 -1.05
N GLY A 257 0.89 4.16 -1.31
CA GLY A 257 -0.38 4.15 -2.02
C GLY A 257 -1.45 3.40 -1.24
N LEU A 258 -2.70 3.64 -1.64
CA LEU A 258 -3.83 2.82 -1.26
C LEU A 258 -4.79 2.71 -2.44
N GLU A 259 -5.16 1.48 -2.75
CA GLU A 259 -5.93 1.10 -3.92
C GLU A 259 -7.45 1.17 -3.69
N HIS A 260 -8.19 1.61 -4.71
CA HIS A 260 -9.65 1.64 -4.72
C HIS A 260 -10.21 1.20 -6.08
N ARG A 261 -11.51 0.84 -6.15
CA ARG A 261 -12.11 0.24 -7.36
C ARG A 261 -11.98 1.10 -8.62
N ASN A 262 -11.94 2.42 -8.47
CA ASN A 262 -11.84 3.39 -9.56
C ASN A 262 -11.07 4.65 -9.14
N SER A 263 -10.20 4.53 -8.14
CA SER A 263 -9.26 5.58 -7.74
C SER A 263 -8.09 5.01 -6.96
N THR A 264 -7.12 5.85 -6.63
CA THR A 264 -6.08 5.55 -5.65
C THR A 264 -5.68 6.83 -4.91
N ALA A 265 -5.28 6.68 -3.66
CA ALA A 265 -4.66 7.75 -2.88
C ALA A 265 -3.14 7.50 -2.79
N LEU A 266 -2.35 8.50 -3.18
CA LEU A 266 -0.90 8.43 -3.31
C LEU A 266 -0.22 9.51 -2.46
N LEU A 267 0.83 9.12 -1.77
CA LEU A 267 1.79 9.99 -1.10
C LEU A 267 3.15 9.78 -1.77
N CYS A 268 3.76 10.84 -2.29
CA CYS A 268 5.06 10.77 -2.92
C CYS A 268 5.95 11.95 -2.50
N ARG A 269 7.25 11.85 -2.76
CA ARG A 269 8.14 12.99 -2.60
C ARG A 269 7.93 13.98 -3.74
N ARG A 270 8.01 15.27 -3.41
CA ARG A 270 7.84 16.37 -4.36
C ARG A 270 8.81 16.30 -5.55
N ASP A 271 10.02 15.84 -5.31
CA ASP A 271 11.08 15.68 -6.31
C ASP A 271 10.96 14.40 -7.16
N GLN A 272 9.95 13.56 -6.91
CA GLN A 272 9.59 12.46 -7.81
C GLN A 272 8.65 12.90 -8.94
N LEU A 273 8.04 14.10 -8.84
CA LEU A 273 7.13 14.61 -9.87
C LEU A 273 7.87 15.52 -10.85
N PRO A 274 7.58 15.43 -12.17
CA PRO A 274 8.20 16.29 -13.16
C PRO A 274 7.64 17.71 -13.01
N GLN A 275 8.44 18.62 -12.46
CA GLN A 275 8.08 20.02 -12.29
C GLN A 275 8.83 20.90 -13.29
N MET A 276 8.14 21.86 -13.89
CA MET A 276 8.71 22.81 -14.84
C MET A 276 9.85 23.58 -14.18
N ASN A 277 10.92 23.83 -14.94
CA ASN A 277 12.11 24.56 -14.50
C ASN A 277 12.84 23.96 -13.28
N THR A 278 12.59 22.69 -12.93
CA THR A 278 13.24 21.98 -11.83
C THR A 278 13.97 20.74 -12.37
N PRO A 279 15.23 20.49 -12.00
CA PRO A 279 15.90 19.24 -12.35
C PRO A 279 15.14 18.03 -11.80
N LEU A 280 14.90 17.03 -12.65
CA LEU A 280 14.25 15.78 -12.27
C LEU A 280 15.27 14.65 -12.26
N ASP A 281 15.37 13.93 -11.13
CA ASP A 281 16.00 12.62 -11.14
C ASP A 281 15.05 11.61 -11.79
N GLU A 282 15.42 11.14 -12.97
CA GLU A 282 14.66 10.15 -13.73
C GLU A 282 14.44 8.84 -12.95
N THR A 283 15.33 8.49 -12.01
CA THR A 283 15.13 7.34 -11.12
C THR A 283 13.97 7.59 -10.17
N ALA A 284 13.93 8.78 -9.55
CA ALA A 284 12.88 9.20 -8.64
C ALA A 284 11.51 9.26 -9.35
N TYR A 285 11.46 9.77 -10.59
CA TYR A 285 10.24 9.76 -11.38
C TYR A 285 9.75 8.35 -11.72
N ARG A 286 10.65 7.43 -12.06
CA ARG A 286 10.30 6.02 -12.31
C ARG A 286 9.75 5.34 -11.06
N GLU A 287 10.25 5.65 -9.86
CA GLU A 287 9.67 5.15 -8.60
C GLU A 287 8.21 5.59 -8.42
N PHE A 288 7.88 6.82 -8.83
CA PHE A 288 6.50 7.32 -8.80
C PHE A 288 5.62 6.69 -9.87
N LEU A 289 6.13 6.47 -11.09
CA LEU A 289 5.40 5.73 -12.12
C LEU A 289 5.17 4.27 -11.70
N GLY A 290 6.14 3.64 -11.02
CA GLY A 290 6.00 2.32 -10.42
C GLY A 290 4.89 2.28 -9.38
N LEU A 291 4.83 3.27 -8.49
CA LEU A 291 3.73 3.41 -7.53
C LEU A 291 2.37 3.53 -8.24
N CYS A 292 2.26 4.39 -9.25
CA CYS A 292 1.02 4.53 -10.02
C CYS A 292 0.63 3.22 -10.72
N SER A 293 1.60 2.50 -11.27
CA SER A 293 1.41 1.20 -11.93
C SER A 293 0.88 0.15 -10.95
N HIS A 294 1.46 0.09 -9.74
CA HIS A 294 1.06 -0.80 -8.64
C HIS A 294 -0.40 -0.59 -8.25
N GLU A 295 -0.75 0.63 -7.85
CA GLU A 295 -2.10 0.95 -7.38
C GLU A 295 -3.15 0.84 -8.49
N TYR A 296 -2.79 1.12 -9.74
CA TYR A 296 -3.71 0.96 -10.86
C TYR A 296 -3.96 -0.51 -11.20
N PHE A 297 -2.95 -1.38 -11.09
CA PHE A 297 -3.11 -2.81 -11.27
C PHE A 297 -4.06 -3.41 -10.23
N HIS A 298 -4.03 -2.86 -9.01
CA HIS A 298 -4.92 -3.29 -7.94
C HIS A 298 -6.41 -3.10 -8.22
N ALA A 299 -6.77 -2.22 -9.15
CA ALA A 299 -8.15 -2.08 -9.62
C ALA A 299 -8.71 -3.42 -10.15
N TRP A 300 -7.87 -4.29 -10.70
CA TRP A 300 -8.22 -5.68 -11.00
C TRP A 300 -7.91 -6.61 -9.82
N LEU A 301 -6.67 -6.60 -9.35
CA LEU A 301 -6.17 -7.54 -8.35
C LEU A 301 -6.17 -6.94 -6.94
N ILE A 302 -7.09 -7.41 -6.10
CA ILE A 302 -7.51 -7.02 -4.74
C ILE A 302 -8.82 -6.22 -4.68
N LYS A 303 -9.12 -5.35 -5.65
CA LYS A 303 -10.43 -4.64 -5.65
C LYS A 303 -11.57 -5.41 -6.29
N ARG A 304 -11.28 -6.33 -7.21
CA ARG A 304 -12.28 -7.16 -7.91
C ARG A 304 -11.97 -8.64 -7.80
N ILE A 305 -10.73 -9.02 -8.08
CA ILE A 305 -10.20 -10.35 -7.74
C ILE A 305 -9.67 -10.24 -6.31
N GLN A 306 -10.31 -10.87 -5.33
CA GLN A 306 -9.90 -10.75 -3.92
C GLN A 306 -10.02 -12.08 -3.19
N PRO A 307 -9.38 -12.28 -2.02
CA PRO A 307 -9.55 -13.53 -1.28
C PRO A 307 -10.98 -13.64 -0.74
N LYS A 308 -11.48 -14.87 -0.62
CA LYS A 308 -12.81 -15.12 -0.07
C LYS A 308 -12.96 -14.60 1.37
N ALA A 309 -11.85 -14.57 2.12
CA ALA A 309 -11.78 -14.01 3.47
C ALA A 309 -12.13 -12.50 3.56
N PHE A 310 -12.15 -11.79 2.44
CA PHE A 310 -12.51 -10.37 2.34
C PHE A 310 -13.96 -10.17 1.85
N GLN A 311 -14.77 -11.24 1.77
CA GLN A 311 -16.15 -11.19 1.28
C GLN A 311 -17.17 -11.67 2.33
N PRO A 312 -17.80 -10.75 3.10
CA PRO A 312 -17.49 -9.32 3.19
C PRO A 312 -16.26 -9.03 4.07
N TYR A 313 -15.75 -7.80 4.01
CA TYR A 313 -14.80 -7.32 5.00
C TYR A 313 -15.44 -7.30 6.41
N GLN A 314 -14.68 -7.73 7.41
CA GLN A 314 -15.06 -7.62 8.82
C GLN A 314 -14.19 -6.53 9.45
N LEU A 315 -14.73 -5.31 9.47
CA LEU A 315 -13.96 -4.10 9.79
C LEU A 315 -13.68 -3.92 11.29
N ASP A 316 -14.14 -4.86 12.12
CA ASP A 316 -14.01 -4.88 13.58
C ASP A 316 -12.86 -5.78 14.05
N ARG A 317 -12.25 -6.56 13.15
CA ARG A 317 -11.23 -7.56 13.48
C ARG A 317 -10.26 -7.79 12.33
N ARG A 318 -9.26 -8.61 12.58
CA ARG A 318 -8.27 -9.02 11.57
C ARG A 318 -8.89 -10.05 10.63
N ASN A 319 -8.85 -9.78 9.33
CA ASN A 319 -9.22 -10.75 8.30
C ASN A 319 -7.96 -11.48 7.81
N HIS A 320 -7.74 -12.71 8.27
CA HIS A 320 -6.57 -13.49 7.88
C HIS A 320 -6.75 -14.16 6.51
N THR A 321 -5.67 -14.19 5.71
CA THR A 321 -5.55 -14.95 4.47
C THR A 321 -4.07 -15.32 4.25
N GLN A 322 -3.80 -16.43 3.58
CA GLN A 322 -2.44 -16.81 3.18
C GLN A 322 -2.12 -16.39 1.73
N LEU A 323 -3.00 -15.59 1.09
CA LEU A 323 -2.92 -15.28 -0.34
C LEU A 323 -2.34 -13.91 -0.70
N LEU A 324 -1.84 -13.10 0.24
CA LEU A 324 -1.27 -11.78 -0.10
C LEU A 324 -0.04 -11.90 -1.02
N TRP A 325 0.69 -13.01 -1.03
CA TRP A 325 1.74 -13.23 -2.03
C TRP A 325 1.20 -13.29 -3.46
N LEU A 326 -0.09 -13.65 -3.65
CA LEU A 326 -0.77 -13.57 -4.94
C LEU A 326 -1.18 -12.12 -5.20
N PHE A 327 -1.94 -11.50 -4.29
CA PHE A 327 -2.52 -10.18 -4.54
C PHE A 327 -1.51 -9.04 -4.56
N GLU A 328 -0.51 -9.09 -3.71
CA GLU A 328 0.53 -8.06 -3.54
C GLU A 328 1.78 -8.47 -4.33
N GLY A 329 2.18 -9.74 -4.22
CA GLY A 329 3.37 -10.25 -4.91
C GLY A 329 3.23 -10.27 -6.42
N PHE A 330 2.08 -10.68 -6.99
CA PHE A 330 1.92 -10.62 -8.44
C PHE A 330 1.77 -9.17 -8.91
N THR A 331 1.12 -8.31 -8.12
CA THR A 331 1.08 -6.86 -8.41
C THR A 331 2.49 -6.28 -8.47
N SER A 332 3.37 -6.61 -7.51
CA SER A 332 4.80 -6.24 -7.51
C SER A 332 5.66 -6.86 -8.61
N TYR A 333 5.14 -7.84 -9.34
CA TYR A 333 5.77 -8.32 -10.58
C TYR A 333 5.28 -7.52 -11.78
N TYR A 334 3.97 -7.27 -11.83
CA TYR A 334 3.36 -6.57 -12.94
C TYR A 334 3.61 -5.06 -12.92
N ASP A 335 3.75 -4.41 -11.78
CA ASP A 335 3.98 -2.96 -11.71
C ASP A 335 5.23 -2.53 -12.50
N ASP A 336 6.36 -3.23 -12.29
CA ASP A 336 7.63 -3.06 -13.00
C ASP A 336 7.56 -3.59 -14.43
N LEU A 337 6.89 -4.73 -14.66
CA LEU A 337 6.74 -5.29 -16.00
C LEU A 337 5.91 -4.38 -16.92
N GLN A 338 4.91 -3.69 -16.37
CA GLN A 338 4.06 -2.78 -17.12
C GLN A 338 4.80 -1.50 -17.49
N LEU A 339 5.73 -1.02 -16.65
CA LEU A 339 6.66 0.05 -17.03
C LEU A 339 7.53 -0.34 -18.23
N LEU A 340 7.99 -1.60 -18.29
CA LEU A 340 8.74 -2.10 -19.45
C LEU A 340 7.84 -2.20 -20.69
N ARG A 341 6.65 -2.78 -20.55
CA ARG A 341 5.70 -2.99 -21.65
C ARG A 341 5.14 -1.68 -22.21
N SER A 342 4.99 -0.66 -21.38
CA SER A 342 4.60 0.70 -21.78
C SER A 342 5.76 1.50 -22.37
N LYS A 343 6.99 0.98 -22.31
CA LYS A 343 8.24 1.65 -22.70
C LYS A 343 8.60 2.87 -21.84
N CYS A 344 7.98 3.02 -20.66
CA CYS A 344 8.42 4.02 -19.67
C CYS A 344 9.80 3.68 -19.09
N VAL A 345 10.20 2.41 -19.13
CA VAL A 345 11.58 1.97 -18.88
C VAL A 345 12.07 1.02 -19.97
N ASP A 346 13.39 0.99 -20.17
CA ASP A 346 14.03 0.03 -21.06
C ASP A 346 14.29 -1.33 -20.36
N LEU A 347 14.65 -2.35 -21.15
CA LEU A 347 14.94 -3.69 -20.63
C LEU A 347 16.08 -3.68 -19.60
N LYS A 348 17.12 -2.86 -19.82
CA LYS A 348 18.25 -2.75 -18.89
C LYS A 348 17.81 -2.23 -17.53
N THR A 349 16.94 -1.22 -17.50
CA THR A 349 16.36 -0.67 -16.28
C THR A 349 15.46 -1.69 -15.60
N TYR A 350 14.56 -2.37 -16.34
CA TYR A 350 13.72 -3.42 -15.78
C TYR A 350 14.53 -4.55 -15.12
N LEU A 351 15.57 -5.06 -15.79
CA LEU A 351 16.43 -6.10 -15.23
C LEU A 351 17.18 -5.62 -13.97
N LYS A 352 17.52 -4.32 -13.90
CA LYS A 352 18.09 -3.71 -12.69
C LYS A 352 17.07 -3.69 -11.55
N LEU A 353 15.80 -3.39 -11.82
CA LEU A 353 14.72 -3.42 -10.81
C LEU A 353 14.53 -4.86 -10.29
N VAL A 354 14.42 -5.84 -11.17
CA VAL A 354 14.34 -7.28 -10.81
C VAL A 354 15.55 -7.71 -9.98
N ALA A 355 16.77 -7.35 -10.40
CA ALA A 355 17.99 -7.69 -9.64
C ALA A 355 18.03 -6.99 -8.27
N ASN A 356 17.56 -5.75 -8.17
CA ASN A 356 17.51 -5.03 -6.90
C ASN A 356 16.53 -5.68 -5.93
N ASN A 357 15.32 -6.04 -6.38
CA ASN A 357 14.36 -6.80 -5.57
C ASN A 357 14.94 -8.14 -5.15
N TRP A 358 15.51 -8.90 -6.09
CA TRP A 358 16.09 -10.21 -5.80
C TRP A 358 17.21 -10.14 -4.75
N ASN A 359 18.15 -9.21 -4.91
CA ASN A 359 19.21 -9.00 -3.94
C ASN A 359 18.66 -8.47 -2.59
N GLY A 360 17.58 -7.69 -2.60
CA GLY A 360 16.87 -7.25 -1.41
C GLY A 360 16.36 -8.43 -0.58
N VAL A 361 15.70 -9.39 -1.23
CA VAL A 361 15.26 -10.63 -0.60
C VAL A 361 16.47 -11.40 -0.07
N LEU A 362 17.49 -11.68 -0.91
CA LEU A 362 18.65 -12.51 -0.52
C LEU A 362 19.43 -11.96 0.69
N ARG A 363 19.46 -10.63 0.87
CA ARG A 363 20.09 -9.96 2.02
C ARG A 363 19.33 -10.11 3.34
N GLY A 364 18.03 -10.43 3.31
CA GLY A 364 17.20 -10.57 4.51
C GLY A 364 17.23 -11.99 5.06
N PRO A 365 17.74 -12.24 6.29
CA PRO A 365 17.77 -13.59 6.86
C PRO A 365 16.38 -14.21 7.09
N GLY A 366 15.34 -13.38 7.30
CA GLY A 366 13.96 -13.83 7.52
C GLY A 366 13.38 -14.69 6.38
N ARG A 367 13.93 -14.59 5.16
CA ARG A 367 13.55 -15.44 4.02
C ARG A 367 13.75 -16.94 4.27
N LEU A 368 14.62 -17.31 5.20
CA LEU A 368 14.93 -18.69 5.60
C LEU A 368 14.12 -19.15 6.82
N LYS A 369 13.18 -18.35 7.32
CA LYS A 369 12.40 -18.66 8.53
C LYS A 369 10.90 -18.59 8.33
N GLN A 370 10.45 -17.82 7.35
CA GLN A 370 9.02 -17.61 7.10
C GLN A 370 8.69 -17.90 5.64
N SER A 371 7.60 -18.64 5.43
CA SER A 371 7.04 -18.89 4.11
C SER A 371 6.27 -17.66 3.60
N LEU A 372 5.94 -17.62 2.30
CA LEU A 372 5.10 -16.57 1.75
C LEU A 372 3.67 -16.63 2.31
N ALA A 373 3.13 -17.83 2.47
CA ALA A 373 1.82 -18.07 3.07
C ALA A 373 1.74 -17.56 4.53
N ASP A 374 2.75 -17.87 5.34
CA ASP A 374 2.81 -17.40 6.74
C ASP A 374 3.02 -15.89 6.81
N SER A 375 3.85 -15.32 5.94
CA SER A 375 4.04 -13.87 5.88
C SER A 375 2.75 -13.12 5.56
N SER A 376 1.95 -13.65 4.62
CA SER A 376 0.61 -13.14 4.35
C SER A 376 -0.31 -13.24 5.57
N PHE A 377 -0.35 -14.41 6.22
CA PHE A 377 -1.21 -14.61 7.39
C PHE A 377 -0.84 -13.68 8.56
N ASP A 378 0.46 -13.50 8.78
CA ASP A 378 1.04 -12.68 9.84
C ASP A 378 1.10 -11.19 9.51
N ALA A 379 0.59 -10.74 8.34
CA ALA A 379 0.69 -9.35 7.89
C ALA A 379 0.26 -8.35 8.97
N TRP A 380 -0.85 -8.64 9.65
CA TRP A 380 -1.43 -7.87 10.76
C TRP A 380 -0.51 -7.57 11.94
N THR A 381 0.55 -8.35 12.09
CA THR A 381 1.51 -8.26 13.20
C THR A 381 2.92 -8.09 12.65
N LYS A 382 3.59 -9.18 12.28
CA LYS A 382 5.02 -9.18 11.92
C LYS A 382 5.39 -8.25 10.76
N TYR A 383 4.48 -8.02 9.80
CA TYR A 383 4.78 -7.15 8.66
C TYR A 383 4.42 -5.68 8.94
N TYR A 384 3.20 -5.39 9.38
CA TYR A 384 2.74 -4.01 9.60
C TYR A 384 3.20 -3.41 10.95
N GLN A 385 3.63 -4.23 11.90
CA GLN A 385 4.20 -3.82 13.19
C GLN A 385 5.68 -4.20 13.23
N ALA A 386 6.43 -3.74 12.23
CA ALA A 386 7.85 -4.03 12.09
C ALA A 386 8.66 -3.47 13.26
N ASP A 387 9.65 -4.24 13.68
CA ASP A 387 10.59 -3.98 14.76
C ASP A 387 12.05 -4.25 14.30
N GLU A 388 13.01 -4.13 15.21
CA GLU A 388 14.43 -4.33 14.92
C GLU A 388 14.78 -5.75 14.45
N ASN A 389 13.95 -6.75 14.79
CA ASN A 389 14.18 -8.15 14.47
C ASN A 389 13.43 -8.59 13.19
N THR A 390 12.56 -7.75 12.66
CA THR A 390 11.75 -8.03 11.46
C THR A 390 12.59 -8.51 10.27
N PRO A 391 13.75 -7.91 9.91
CA PRO A 391 14.59 -8.43 8.82
C PRO A 391 15.09 -9.87 9.03
N ASN A 392 15.18 -10.33 10.27
CA ASN A 392 15.66 -11.67 10.63
C ASN A 392 14.55 -12.71 10.73
N ALA A 393 13.30 -12.27 10.88
CA ALA A 393 12.15 -13.14 11.15
C ALA A 393 11.14 -13.17 10.00
N VAL A 394 11.11 -12.13 9.16
CA VAL A 394 10.04 -11.90 8.19
C VAL A 394 10.59 -11.89 6.77
N VAL A 395 9.80 -12.41 5.84
CA VAL A 395 10.03 -12.25 4.40
C VAL A 395 8.95 -11.38 3.79
N SER A 396 9.30 -10.49 2.86
CA SER A 396 8.30 -9.66 2.18
C SER A 396 7.49 -10.50 1.19
N TYR A 397 6.18 -10.59 1.42
CA TYR A 397 5.25 -11.20 0.47
C TYR A 397 5.07 -10.36 -0.81
N TYR A 398 5.49 -9.08 -0.82
CA TYR A 398 5.68 -8.28 -2.04
C TYR A 398 6.94 -8.72 -2.78
N GLY A 399 8.11 -8.56 -2.15
CA GLY A 399 9.40 -8.79 -2.81
C GLY A 399 9.63 -10.23 -3.25
N LYS A 400 9.48 -11.19 -2.33
CA LYS A 400 9.60 -12.64 -2.66
C LYS A 400 8.39 -13.14 -3.46
N GLY A 401 7.21 -12.52 -3.30
CA GLY A 401 6.04 -12.80 -4.14
C GLY A 401 6.22 -12.39 -5.60
N ALA A 402 6.87 -11.26 -5.87
CA ALA A 402 7.21 -10.85 -7.24
C ALA A 402 8.21 -11.80 -7.91
N LEU A 403 9.19 -12.31 -7.15
CA LEU A 403 10.11 -13.35 -7.64
C LEU A 403 9.39 -14.69 -7.88
N LEU A 404 8.38 -15.01 -7.06
CA LEU A 404 7.50 -16.16 -7.27
C LEU A 404 6.70 -16.02 -8.55
N ALA A 405 6.08 -14.87 -8.80
CA ALA A 405 5.37 -14.57 -10.03
C ALA A 405 6.29 -14.69 -11.27
N LEU A 406 7.47 -14.06 -11.24
CA LEU A 406 8.48 -14.19 -12.31
C LEU A 406 8.88 -15.65 -12.53
N GLY A 407 9.15 -16.39 -11.45
CA GLY A 407 9.53 -17.80 -11.54
C GLY A 407 8.42 -18.67 -12.13
N LEU A 408 7.17 -18.42 -11.76
CA LEU A 408 6.01 -19.11 -12.31
C LEU A 408 5.82 -18.77 -13.79
N ASP A 409 5.94 -17.49 -14.19
CA ASP A 409 5.86 -17.08 -15.60
C ASP A 409 6.90 -17.82 -16.46
N LEU A 410 8.15 -17.86 -16.02
CA LEU A 410 9.23 -18.59 -16.71
C LEU A 410 8.95 -20.08 -16.80
N LYS A 411 8.37 -20.70 -15.76
CA LYS A 411 8.00 -22.11 -15.75
C LYS A 411 6.86 -22.42 -16.70
N ILE A 412 5.83 -21.58 -16.73
CA ILE A 412 4.70 -21.71 -17.66
C ILE A 412 5.21 -21.64 -19.09
N ARG A 413 5.99 -20.59 -19.42
CA ARG A 413 6.59 -20.40 -20.75
C ARG A 413 7.43 -21.61 -21.17
N ALA A 414 8.30 -22.10 -20.29
CA ALA A 414 9.14 -23.26 -20.58
C ALA A 414 8.30 -24.53 -20.84
N SER A 415 7.25 -24.78 -20.05
CA SER A 415 6.41 -25.97 -20.19
C SER A 415 5.50 -25.96 -21.42
N THR A 416 5.23 -24.77 -21.97
CA THR A 416 4.30 -24.56 -23.09
C THR A 416 4.99 -24.12 -24.37
N ASN A 417 6.33 -24.13 -24.41
CA ASN A 417 7.13 -23.59 -25.53
C ASN A 417 6.75 -22.15 -25.90
N ASN A 418 6.58 -21.28 -24.88
CA ASN A 418 6.15 -19.89 -24.97
C ASN A 418 4.73 -19.65 -25.52
N ASN A 419 3.89 -20.69 -25.65
CA ASN A 419 2.50 -20.51 -26.07
C ASN A 419 1.62 -19.92 -24.96
N GLN A 420 1.98 -20.12 -23.69
CA GLN A 420 1.30 -19.53 -22.54
C GLN A 420 2.29 -18.88 -21.58
N SER A 421 1.77 -18.06 -20.69
CA SER A 421 2.49 -17.27 -19.69
C SER A 421 1.63 -17.03 -18.46
N LEU A 422 2.19 -16.34 -17.47
CA LEU A 422 1.42 -15.85 -16.33
C LEU A 422 0.24 -14.96 -16.75
N ASP A 423 0.34 -14.26 -17.89
CA ASP A 423 -0.74 -13.42 -18.42
C ASP A 423 -2.00 -14.23 -18.78
N ASP A 424 -1.83 -15.48 -19.24
CA ASP A 424 -2.96 -16.38 -19.52
C ASP A 424 -3.65 -16.79 -18.22
N LEU A 425 -2.86 -17.09 -17.18
CA LEU A 425 -3.39 -17.39 -15.84
C LEU A 425 -4.11 -16.17 -15.24
N MET A 426 -3.52 -14.97 -15.31
CA MET A 426 -4.14 -13.75 -14.81
C MET A 426 -5.46 -13.43 -15.51
N ARG A 427 -5.55 -13.66 -16.83
CA ARG A 427 -6.81 -13.51 -17.57
C ARG A 427 -7.85 -14.54 -17.14
N ALA A 428 -7.47 -15.80 -16.91
CA ALA A 428 -8.40 -16.81 -16.40
C ALA A 428 -8.89 -16.48 -14.99
N ILE A 429 -8.01 -16.02 -14.10
CA ILE A 429 -8.38 -15.54 -12.76
C ILE A 429 -9.34 -14.35 -12.87
N TRP A 430 -9.07 -13.40 -13.76
CA TRP A 430 -9.94 -12.24 -14.00
C TRP A 430 -11.34 -12.66 -14.46
N GLN A 431 -11.46 -13.56 -15.43
CA GLN A 431 -12.76 -14.02 -15.90
C GLN A 431 -13.53 -14.79 -14.82
N LYS A 432 -12.85 -15.64 -14.04
CA LYS A 432 -13.49 -16.49 -13.04
C LYS A 432 -13.86 -15.79 -11.74
N HIS A 433 -13.05 -14.83 -11.29
CA HIS A 433 -13.18 -14.19 -9.98
C HIS A 433 -13.40 -12.68 -10.06
N GLY A 434 -12.80 -12.01 -11.05
CA GLY A 434 -12.93 -10.56 -11.20
C GLY A 434 -14.24 -10.11 -11.84
N VAL A 435 -14.69 -10.82 -12.88
CA VAL A 435 -15.96 -10.54 -13.59
C VAL A 435 -17.17 -11.03 -12.79
N THR A 436 -17.07 -12.18 -12.13
CA THR A 436 -18.14 -12.78 -11.30
C THR A 436 -18.21 -12.18 -9.90
N HIS A 437 -17.13 -11.51 -9.46
CA HIS A 437 -16.91 -11.03 -8.10
C HIS A 437 -16.87 -12.14 -7.03
N GLU A 438 -16.63 -13.40 -7.41
CA GLU A 438 -16.44 -14.49 -6.45
C GLU A 438 -15.01 -14.49 -5.90
N GLY A 439 -14.85 -14.43 -4.58
CA GLY A 439 -13.52 -14.42 -3.96
C GLY A 439 -12.78 -15.75 -4.11
N ILE A 440 -11.45 -15.67 -4.20
CA ILE A 440 -10.56 -16.83 -4.31
C ILE A 440 -10.42 -17.49 -2.93
N ALA A 441 -10.78 -18.78 -2.83
CA ALA A 441 -10.49 -19.59 -1.64
C ALA A 441 -8.98 -19.85 -1.49
N GLU A 442 -8.50 -20.19 -0.30
CA GLU A 442 -7.07 -20.39 -0.02
C GLU A 442 -6.39 -21.45 -0.94
N ASP A 443 -7.16 -22.42 -1.44
CA ASP A 443 -6.74 -23.46 -2.40
C ASP A 443 -7.26 -23.22 -3.84
N GLY A 444 -7.96 -22.11 -4.08
CA GLY A 444 -8.70 -21.85 -5.32
C GLY A 444 -7.84 -21.68 -6.57
N LEU A 445 -6.55 -21.36 -6.41
CA LEU A 445 -5.64 -21.17 -7.54
C LEU A 445 -5.33 -22.49 -8.26
N ASP A 446 -5.33 -23.62 -7.55
CA ASP A 446 -4.99 -24.93 -8.12
C ASP A 446 -5.90 -25.30 -9.30
N ALA A 447 -7.21 -25.12 -9.11
CA ALA A 447 -8.21 -25.45 -10.12
C ALA A 447 -8.01 -24.63 -11.41
N ILE A 448 -7.67 -23.33 -11.27
CA ILE A 448 -7.46 -22.44 -12.42
C ILE A 448 -6.18 -22.79 -13.14
N ILE A 449 -5.11 -23.11 -12.42
CA ILE A 449 -3.85 -23.55 -13.01
C ILE A 449 -4.05 -24.82 -13.84
N PHE A 450 -4.81 -25.79 -13.33
CA PHE A 450 -5.09 -27.02 -14.07
C PHE A 450 -6.00 -26.79 -15.28
N GLU A 451 -6.95 -25.85 -15.18
CA GLU A 451 -7.79 -25.43 -16.30
C GLU A 451 -6.97 -24.77 -17.42
N VAL A 452 -6.04 -23.88 -17.06
CA VAL A 452 -5.25 -23.11 -18.04
C VAL A 452 -4.11 -23.93 -18.64
N LEU A 453 -3.38 -24.71 -17.83
CA LEU A 453 -2.13 -25.36 -18.22
C LEU A 453 -2.26 -26.88 -18.41
N GLY A 454 -3.43 -27.45 -18.05
CA GLY A 454 -3.70 -28.87 -18.15
C GLY A 454 -2.98 -29.72 -17.10
N GLY A 455 -3.31 -31.02 -17.08
CA GLY A 455 -2.80 -31.98 -16.10
C GLY A 455 -1.27 -32.17 -16.13
N GLY A 456 -0.62 -31.85 -17.25
CA GLY A 456 0.84 -31.93 -17.41
C GLY A 456 1.62 -30.97 -16.51
N PHE A 457 1.00 -29.88 -16.07
CA PHE A 457 1.65 -28.90 -15.17
C PHE A 457 1.45 -29.22 -13.68
N THR A 458 0.58 -30.17 -13.34
CA THR A 458 0.21 -30.50 -11.94
C THR A 458 1.40 -30.78 -11.03
N LYS A 459 2.32 -31.65 -11.48
CA LYS A 459 3.52 -31.99 -10.71
C LYS A 459 4.40 -30.77 -10.48
N THR A 460 4.65 -30.00 -11.54
CA THR A 460 5.43 -28.76 -11.49
C THR A 460 4.81 -27.76 -10.52
N TRP A 461 3.49 -27.56 -10.57
CA TRP A 461 2.79 -26.65 -9.67
C TRP A 461 2.87 -27.10 -8.21
N ASN A 462 2.63 -28.38 -7.92
CA ASN A 462 2.67 -28.90 -6.54
C ASN A 462 4.09 -28.78 -5.93
N GLU A 463 5.13 -29.08 -6.71
CA GLU A 463 6.53 -28.89 -6.28
C GLU A 463 6.86 -27.40 -6.09
N PHE A 464 6.37 -26.54 -6.98
CA PHE A 464 6.60 -25.09 -6.91
C PHE A 464 5.94 -24.48 -5.68
N LYS A 465 4.66 -24.80 -5.45
CA LYS A 465 3.86 -24.33 -4.32
C LYS A 465 4.42 -24.82 -2.98
N SER A 466 4.72 -26.11 -2.85
CA SER A 466 5.26 -26.67 -1.61
C SER A 466 6.60 -26.05 -1.21
N ARG A 467 7.49 -25.76 -2.16
CA ARG A 467 8.83 -25.24 -1.86
C ARG A 467 8.89 -23.73 -1.67
N TYR A 468 8.09 -22.97 -2.43
CA TYR A 468 8.26 -21.52 -2.51
C TYR A 468 7.08 -20.72 -1.95
N VAL A 469 5.87 -21.30 -1.86
CA VAL A 469 4.70 -20.64 -1.22
C VAL A 469 4.62 -21.03 0.25
N PHE A 470 4.56 -22.33 0.52
CA PHE A 470 4.49 -22.89 1.88
C PHE A 470 5.86 -23.26 2.46
N GLY A 471 6.89 -23.31 1.61
CA GLY A 471 8.27 -23.53 2.01
C GLY A 471 9.06 -22.23 2.13
N ILE A 472 10.27 -22.36 2.67
CA ILE A 472 11.20 -21.25 2.92
C ILE A 472 12.35 -21.19 1.91
N GLU A 473 12.35 -22.05 0.89
CA GLU A 473 13.45 -22.10 -0.06
C GLU A 473 13.57 -20.80 -0.88
N ASP A 474 14.80 -20.46 -1.27
CA ASP A 474 15.05 -19.38 -2.22
C ASP A 474 14.61 -19.79 -3.62
N ILE A 475 13.98 -18.87 -4.34
CA ILE A 475 13.48 -19.10 -5.70
C ILE A 475 14.67 -19.05 -6.67
N PRO A 476 15.03 -20.14 -7.36
CA PRO A 476 16.27 -20.22 -8.13
C PRO A 476 16.10 -19.65 -9.54
N ILE A 477 15.73 -18.37 -9.66
CA ILE A 477 15.42 -17.72 -10.94
C ILE A 477 16.58 -17.78 -11.95
N GLN A 478 17.84 -17.81 -11.48
CA GLN A 478 19.03 -18.00 -12.33
C GLN A 478 19.00 -19.29 -13.15
N LYS A 479 18.26 -20.30 -12.69
CA LYS A 479 18.12 -21.57 -13.41
C LYS A 479 17.03 -21.53 -14.48
N TRP A 480 16.18 -20.50 -14.46
CA TRP A 480 14.97 -20.42 -15.29
C TRP A 480 14.98 -19.24 -16.26
N LEU A 481 15.86 -18.25 -16.04
CA LEU A 481 16.05 -17.14 -16.97
C LEU A 481 16.50 -17.65 -18.35
N PRO A 482 15.98 -17.07 -19.44
CA PRO A 482 16.34 -17.47 -20.80
C PRO A 482 17.78 -17.06 -21.14
N SER A 483 18.36 -17.69 -22.17
CA SER A 483 19.73 -17.41 -22.62
C SER A 483 19.96 -15.98 -23.12
N SER A 484 18.89 -15.25 -23.45
CA SER A 484 18.94 -13.82 -23.79
C SER A 484 19.20 -12.91 -22.60
N ILE A 485 19.20 -13.45 -21.36
CA ILE A 485 19.51 -12.72 -20.14
C ILE A 485 20.73 -13.36 -19.48
N THR A 486 21.78 -12.57 -19.28
CA THR A 486 22.98 -12.99 -18.58
C THR A 486 22.81 -12.78 -17.07
N VAL A 487 23.07 -13.82 -16.29
CA VAL A 487 23.09 -13.79 -14.82
C VAL A 487 24.52 -13.97 -14.34
N LYS A 488 25.01 -13.03 -13.54
CA LYS A 488 26.35 -13.10 -12.93
C LYS A 488 26.28 -12.80 -11.44
N PRO A 489 27.15 -13.39 -10.60
CA PRO A 489 27.36 -12.89 -9.25
C PRO A 489 27.70 -11.39 -9.30
N LYS A 490 27.07 -10.60 -8.44
CA LYS A 490 27.32 -9.16 -8.36
C LYS A 490 28.74 -8.93 -7.86
N SER A 491 29.54 -8.23 -8.65
CA SER A 491 30.84 -7.74 -8.18
C SER A 491 30.61 -6.70 -7.09
N GLN A 492 31.25 -6.88 -5.94
CA GLN A 492 31.16 -5.99 -4.79
C GLN A 492 32.52 -5.36 -4.51
N THR A 493 32.53 -4.06 -4.24
CA THR A 493 33.68 -3.34 -3.70
C THR A 493 34.09 -3.92 -2.33
N LYS A 494 35.33 -3.65 -1.90
CA LYS A 494 35.81 -4.03 -0.55
C LYS A 494 34.85 -3.53 0.53
N LEU A 495 34.44 -2.26 0.43
CA LEU A 495 33.55 -1.62 1.40
C LEU A 495 32.17 -2.29 1.46
N GLU A 496 31.56 -2.62 0.31
CA GLU A 496 30.26 -3.32 0.28
C GLU A 496 30.33 -4.71 0.91
N LYS A 497 31.46 -5.43 0.72
CA LYS A 497 31.68 -6.74 1.37
C LYS A 497 31.76 -6.57 2.88
N ILE A 498 32.59 -5.66 3.38
CA ILE A 498 32.75 -5.38 4.81
C ILE A 498 31.40 -4.97 5.45
N LYS A 499 30.63 -4.09 4.80
CA LYS A 499 29.28 -3.71 5.25
C LYS A 499 28.35 -4.92 5.37
N SER A 500 28.39 -5.82 4.38
CA SER A 500 27.57 -7.03 4.37
C SER A 500 27.99 -8.02 5.47
N GLN A 501 29.30 -8.19 5.67
CA GLN A 501 29.86 -9.04 6.72
C GLN A 501 29.49 -8.57 8.11
N PHE A 502 29.51 -7.25 8.34
CA PHE A 502 29.05 -6.66 9.59
C PHE A 502 27.61 -7.06 9.91
N GLY A 503 26.72 -6.99 8.91
CA GLY A 503 25.33 -7.39 9.07
C GLY A 503 24.59 -6.51 10.08
N LEU A 504 24.62 -5.19 9.92
CA LEU A 504 23.83 -4.26 10.74
C LEU A 504 23.24 -3.13 9.89
N ARG A 505 22.23 -2.47 10.43
CA ARG A 505 21.72 -1.18 9.95
C ARG A 505 21.89 -0.15 11.05
N HIS A 506 22.02 1.12 10.66
CA HIS A 506 22.25 2.21 11.61
C HIS A 506 21.59 3.51 11.17
N SER A 507 21.55 4.46 12.09
CA SER A 507 21.16 5.85 11.85
C SER A 507 22.05 6.80 12.66
N ASP A 508 22.11 8.06 12.27
CA ASP A 508 22.68 9.10 13.13
C ASP A 508 21.76 9.36 14.33
N HIS A 509 22.34 9.52 15.51
CA HIS A 509 21.63 9.94 16.71
C HIS A 509 22.52 10.87 17.54
N ASN A 510 22.32 12.18 17.40
CA ASN A 510 23.10 13.21 18.12
C ASN A 510 24.62 13.05 17.94
N GLY A 511 25.07 12.71 16.72
CA GLY A 511 26.48 12.50 16.39
C GLY A 511 27.04 11.13 16.81
N TRP A 512 26.22 10.24 17.37
CA TRP A 512 26.51 8.82 17.52
C TRP A 512 25.99 8.02 16.33
N LEU A 513 26.64 6.89 16.04
CA LEU A 513 26.08 5.89 15.13
C LEU A 513 25.25 4.90 15.95
N LYS A 514 23.92 5.05 15.90
CA LYS A 514 22.99 4.16 16.60
C LYS A 514 22.67 2.96 15.75
N ILE A 515 22.88 1.76 16.29
CA ILE A 515 22.46 0.52 15.62
C ILE A 515 20.94 0.45 15.66
N THR A 516 20.32 0.23 14.50
CA THR A 516 18.86 0.07 14.39
C THR A 516 18.46 -1.38 14.19
N HIS A 517 19.31 -2.19 13.56
CA HIS A 517 19.06 -3.61 13.33
C HIS A 517 20.39 -4.36 13.36
N VAL A 518 20.38 -5.57 13.89
CA VAL A 518 21.49 -6.53 13.78
C VAL A 518 20.97 -7.74 13.03
N LEU A 519 21.61 -8.07 11.91
CA LEU A 519 21.19 -9.12 11.00
C LEU A 519 21.80 -10.47 11.37
N ASP A 520 20.98 -11.52 11.33
CA ASP A 520 21.41 -12.88 11.62
C ASP A 520 22.55 -13.34 10.69
N GLY A 521 23.53 -14.03 11.28
CA GLY A 521 24.71 -14.54 10.58
C GLY A 521 25.79 -13.48 10.31
N GLY A 522 25.57 -12.22 10.70
CA GLY A 522 26.56 -11.14 10.58
C GLY A 522 27.55 -11.09 11.76
N ALA A 523 28.69 -10.42 11.54
CA ALA A 523 29.71 -10.21 12.56
C ALA A 523 29.20 -9.40 13.77
N ALA A 524 28.25 -8.50 13.57
CA ALA A 524 27.62 -7.73 14.64
C ALA A 524 26.83 -8.63 15.60
N GLN A 525 26.11 -9.63 15.09
CA GLN A 525 25.43 -10.63 15.93
C GLN A 525 26.44 -11.45 16.73
N LEU A 526 27.51 -11.93 16.08
CA LEU A 526 28.58 -12.69 16.75
C LEU A 526 29.26 -11.88 17.86
N ALA A 527 29.36 -10.56 17.67
CA ALA A 527 29.94 -9.63 18.63
C ALA A 527 29.03 -9.31 19.84
N GLY A 528 27.76 -9.74 19.81
CA GLY A 528 26.77 -9.40 20.84
C GLY A 528 26.24 -7.96 20.76
N LEU A 529 26.40 -7.29 19.62
CA LEU A 529 25.78 -5.99 19.37
C LEU A 529 24.26 -6.16 19.23
N ALA A 530 23.52 -5.12 19.58
CA ALA A 530 22.08 -5.07 19.56
C ALA A 530 21.57 -3.76 18.96
N ALA A 531 20.32 -3.75 18.51
CA ALA A 531 19.63 -2.50 18.20
C ALA A 531 19.52 -1.64 19.47
N GLY A 532 19.71 -0.33 19.32
CA GLY A 532 19.78 0.60 20.43
C GLY A 532 21.22 1.00 20.79
N ASP A 533 22.19 0.11 20.59
CA ASP A 533 23.60 0.37 20.92
C ASP A 533 24.14 1.59 20.16
N LEU A 534 24.95 2.40 20.84
CA LEU A 534 25.66 3.54 20.28
C LEU A 534 27.12 3.15 20.03
N LEU A 535 27.49 2.97 18.76
CA LEU A 535 28.86 2.61 18.40
C LEU A 535 29.80 3.80 18.65
N ALA A 536 30.82 3.58 19.49
CA ALA A 536 31.82 4.58 19.85
C ALA A 536 33.04 4.50 18.95
N SER A 537 33.63 3.31 18.82
CA SER A 537 34.84 3.09 18.02
C SER A 537 34.96 1.67 17.47
N ILE A 538 35.72 1.55 16.38
CA ILE A 538 36.21 0.26 15.85
C ILE A 538 37.73 0.36 15.75
N ASN A 539 38.45 -0.57 16.37
CA ASN A 539 39.92 -0.57 16.48
C ASN A 539 40.48 0.77 17.00
N GLY A 540 39.77 1.41 17.95
CA GLY A 540 40.15 2.70 18.52
C GLY A 540 39.84 3.92 17.63
N GLU A 541 39.36 3.73 16.41
CA GLU A 541 38.91 4.83 15.55
C GLU A 541 37.46 5.20 15.84
N ARG A 542 37.20 6.48 16.13
CA ARG A 542 35.85 7.00 16.38
C ARG A 542 34.92 6.75 15.19
N VAL A 543 33.74 6.21 15.48
CA VAL A 543 32.66 5.95 14.52
C VAL A 543 31.56 7.00 14.66
N THR A 544 31.09 7.50 13.51
CA THR A 544 29.90 8.35 13.36
C THR A 544 29.24 7.97 12.02
N ALA A 545 28.01 8.42 11.77
CA ALA A 545 27.36 8.18 10.47
C ALA A 545 28.20 8.68 9.28
N THR A 546 28.87 9.83 9.43
CA THR A 546 29.73 10.42 8.41
C THR A 546 31.09 9.71 8.23
N ARG A 547 31.59 9.05 9.29
CA ARG A 547 32.88 8.34 9.27
C ARG A 547 32.76 6.85 8.99
N TRP A 548 31.54 6.30 9.02
CA TRP A 548 31.28 4.87 8.90
C TRP A 548 32.02 4.22 7.72
N ASP A 549 31.87 4.78 6.53
CA ASP A 549 32.46 4.24 5.31
C ASP A 549 33.99 4.31 5.31
N THR A 550 34.54 5.39 5.88
CA THR A 550 36.00 5.55 6.04
C THR A 550 36.57 4.51 6.98
N VAL A 551 35.96 4.33 8.16
CA VAL A 551 36.42 3.36 9.16
C VAL A 551 36.29 1.94 8.63
N LEU A 552 35.17 1.57 8.00
CA LEU A 552 35.02 0.24 7.42
C LEU A 552 36.00 -0.05 6.28
N SER A 553 36.43 0.98 5.53
CA SER A 553 37.37 0.81 4.43
C SER A 553 38.77 0.40 4.90
N SER A 554 39.15 0.73 6.13
CA SER A 554 40.44 0.33 6.72
C SER A 554 40.47 -1.15 7.14
N LEU A 555 39.29 -1.77 7.36
CA LEU A 555 39.18 -3.15 7.84
C LEU A 555 39.50 -4.19 6.76
N GLY A 556 39.85 -5.41 7.17
CA GLY A 556 40.08 -6.56 6.30
C GLY A 556 39.13 -7.72 6.62
N SER A 557 38.86 -8.57 5.63
CA SER A 557 38.22 -9.86 5.92
C SER A 557 39.22 -10.81 6.58
N GLY A 558 38.78 -11.60 7.55
CA GLY A 558 39.59 -12.52 8.34
C GLY A 558 40.39 -11.87 9.47
N THR A 559 40.23 -10.56 9.69
CA THR A 559 40.89 -9.86 10.81
C THR A 559 39.97 -9.75 12.00
N VAL A 560 40.52 -9.93 13.21
CA VAL A 560 39.83 -9.60 14.46
C VAL A 560 39.69 -8.09 14.54
N ILE A 561 38.48 -7.62 14.85
CA ILE A 561 38.17 -6.21 15.08
C ILE A 561 37.67 -6.04 16.52
N GLN A 562 38.14 -5.00 17.19
CA GLN A 562 37.66 -4.59 18.51
C GLN A 562 36.62 -3.49 18.32
N ILE A 563 35.49 -3.61 19.01
CA ILE A 563 34.37 -2.67 18.93
C ILE A 563 34.09 -2.18 20.34
N CYS A 564 34.02 -0.86 20.50
CA CYS A 564 33.57 -0.22 21.72
C CYS A 564 32.24 0.49 21.46
N PHE A 565 31.29 0.32 22.37
CA PHE A 565 29.93 0.83 22.23
C PHE A 565 29.29 1.09 23.59
N TYR A 566 28.26 1.92 23.60
CA TYR A 566 27.42 2.13 24.77
C TYR A 566 26.10 1.41 24.58
N ARG A 567 25.70 0.66 25.61
CA ARG A 567 24.35 0.14 25.76
C ARG A 567 23.73 0.84 26.95
N ASP A 568 22.65 1.56 26.70
CA ASP A 568 22.14 2.55 27.63
C ASP A 568 23.25 3.55 28.00
N ASP A 569 23.73 3.53 29.25
CA ASP A 569 24.81 4.38 29.77
C ASP A 569 26.10 3.61 30.11
N LEU A 570 26.16 2.31 29.83
CA LEU A 570 27.30 1.46 30.13
C LEU A 570 28.17 1.23 28.89
N GLU A 571 29.47 1.43 29.06
CA GLU A 571 30.46 1.13 28.03
C GLU A 571 30.72 -0.38 27.97
N HIS A 572 30.79 -0.90 26.76
CA HIS A 572 31.08 -2.29 26.45
C HIS A 572 32.18 -2.36 25.40
N GLU A 573 33.01 -3.40 25.53
CA GLU A 573 33.98 -3.77 24.50
C GLU A 573 33.74 -5.22 24.08
N CYS A 574 33.78 -5.47 22.77
CA CYS A 574 33.73 -6.82 22.23
C CYS A 574 34.69 -6.97 21.05
N MET A 575 34.92 -8.21 20.65
CA MET A 575 35.72 -8.54 19.47
C MET A 575 34.91 -9.42 18.53
N THR A 576 35.13 -9.27 17.22
CA THR A 576 34.52 -10.13 16.20
C THR A 576 35.44 -10.29 15.00
N VAL A 577 35.08 -11.16 14.07
CA VAL A 577 35.84 -11.42 12.83
C VAL A 577 34.91 -11.27 11.63
N LEU A 578 35.42 -10.61 10.59
CA LEU A 578 34.71 -10.43 9.32
C LEU A 578 35.00 -11.62 8.38
N GLU A 579 34.10 -12.58 8.32
CA GLU A 579 34.27 -13.83 7.57
C GLU A 579 33.55 -13.83 6.23
N ASN A 580 34.08 -14.55 5.24
CA ASN A 580 33.46 -14.61 3.90
C ASN A 580 32.08 -15.28 3.91
N GLY A 581 31.81 -16.18 4.86
CA GLY A 581 30.50 -16.84 5.01
C GLY A 581 29.36 -15.88 5.41
N GLN A 582 29.69 -14.68 5.86
CA GLN A 582 28.73 -13.65 6.28
C GLN A 582 28.23 -12.80 5.09
N ILE A 583 28.74 -13.01 3.88
CA ILE A 583 28.35 -12.24 2.70
C ILE A 583 27.16 -12.93 2.01
N PRO A 584 25.98 -12.31 1.98
CA PRO A 584 24.84 -12.86 1.25
C PRO A 584 25.13 -12.81 -0.26
N THR A 585 24.72 -13.88 -0.95
CA THR A 585 24.82 -13.96 -2.41
C THR A 585 24.03 -12.84 -3.06
N GLN A 586 24.59 -12.24 -4.11
CA GLN A 586 23.95 -11.21 -4.91
C GLN A 586 24.23 -11.43 -6.40
N TYR A 587 23.33 -10.94 -7.24
CA TYR A 587 23.36 -11.14 -8.69
C TYR A 587 23.16 -9.83 -9.45
N THR A 588 23.69 -9.79 -10.67
CA THR A 588 23.40 -8.79 -11.69
C THR A 588 22.72 -9.47 -12.87
N LEU A 589 21.72 -8.79 -13.43
CA LEU A 589 21.00 -9.20 -14.63
C LEU A 589 21.30 -8.19 -15.75
N THR A 590 21.71 -8.67 -16.91
CA THR A 590 21.92 -7.85 -18.10
C THR A 590 21.35 -8.54 -19.33
N PRO A 591 20.88 -7.81 -20.35
CA PRO A 591 20.65 -8.42 -21.66
C PRO A 591 21.94 -9.08 -22.16
N THR A 592 21.80 -10.21 -22.84
CA THR A 592 22.92 -10.79 -23.61
C THR A 592 23.19 -9.91 -24.82
N GLU A 593 24.46 -9.60 -25.07
CA GLU A 593 24.91 -8.80 -26.22
C GLU A 593 24.70 -9.52 -27.56
#